data_AF-A0A7J4W0M7-F1
#
_entry.id   AF-A0A7J4W0M7-F1
#
_cell.length_a   1.000
_cell.length_b   1.000
_cell.length_c   1.000
_cell.angle_alpha   90.00
_cell.angle_beta   90.00
_cell.angle_gamma   90.00
#
_symmetry.space_group_name_H-M   'P 1'
#
loop_
_entity.id
_entity.type
_entity.pdbx_description
1 polymer ?
#
loop_
_entity_poly.entity_id
_entity_poly.type
_entity_poly.pdbx_seq_one_letter_code
_entity_poly.pdbx_strand_id
1 'polypeptide(L)'
;MKDKGPDGYTMIGLHKLAGKTGDALVPELYQLLIERDRERRIAPNVVCFPFWAARLPGEASSEPLGTATDEGRNVIAFAQPARKTADRRKKV
;
A
#
# COMPACT_ATOMS: atom_id res chain seq x y z
N MET A 1 -3.51 -24.33 -22.09
CA MET A 1 -3.86 -24.97 -20.81
C MET A 1 -4.27 -23.84 -19.89
N LYS A 2 -5.53 -23.75 -19.47
CA LYS A 2 -6.03 -22.65 -18.64
C LYS A 2 -5.85 -23.01 -17.19
N ASP A 3 -5.04 -22.24 -16.47
CA ASP A 3 -4.94 -22.27 -15.01
C ASP A 3 -6.32 -21.98 -14.40
N LYS A 4 -7.03 -23.06 -14.06
CA LYS A 4 -8.14 -22.98 -13.11
C LYS A 4 -7.50 -22.76 -11.75
N GLY A 5 -7.64 -21.55 -11.21
CA GLY A 5 -7.28 -21.24 -9.84
C GLY A 5 -7.91 -22.24 -8.86
N PRO A 6 -7.30 -22.45 -7.68
CA PRO A 6 -7.61 -23.58 -6.82
C PRO A 6 -9.10 -23.63 -6.46
N ASP A 7 -9.73 -24.76 -6.81
CA ASP A 7 -11.14 -25.04 -6.61
C ASP A 7 -11.55 -24.88 -5.14
N GLY A 8 -12.71 -24.25 -4.92
CA GLY A 8 -13.26 -23.91 -3.59
C GLY A 8 -13.50 -25.07 -2.63
N TYR A 9 -13.23 -26.31 -3.04
CA TYR A 9 -13.27 -27.50 -2.20
C TYR A 9 -12.02 -27.68 -1.33
N THR A 10 -10.90 -27.02 -1.66
CA THR A 10 -9.69 -26.99 -0.83
C THR A 10 -9.84 -26.06 0.39
N MET A 11 -10.86 -25.18 0.35
CA MET A 11 -11.10 -24.11 1.32
C MET A 11 -11.80 -24.57 2.61
N ILE A 12 -12.55 -25.68 2.53
CA ILE A 12 -13.32 -26.21 3.66
C ILE A 12 -12.47 -27.12 4.58
N GLY A 13 -11.26 -27.53 4.14
CA GLY A 13 -10.42 -28.48 4.88
C GLY A 13 -9.45 -27.86 5.90
N LEU A 14 -8.93 -26.66 5.62
CA LEU A 14 -7.83 -26.07 6.42
C LEU A 14 -8.27 -25.58 7.81
N HIS A 15 -9.45 -24.94 7.91
CA HIS A 15 -9.96 -24.41 9.18
C HIS A 15 -10.29 -25.52 10.19
N LYS A 16 -10.74 -26.70 9.72
CA LYS A 16 -10.97 -27.88 10.56
C LYS A 16 -9.67 -28.52 11.06
N LEU A 17 -8.58 -28.41 10.30
CA LEU A 17 -7.28 -28.97 10.65
C LEU A 17 -6.55 -28.07 11.66
N ALA A 18 -6.57 -26.75 11.49
CA ALA A 18 -5.94 -25.81 12.43
C ALA A 18 -6.51 -25.92 13.86
N GLY A 19 -7.83 -26.10 13.99
CA GLY A 19 -8.48 -26.35 15.28
C GLY A 19 -8.10 -27.68 15.93
N LYS A 20 -7.56 -28.65 15.18
CA LYS A 20 -7.01 -29.91 15.70
C LYS A 20 -5.52 -29.84 16.01
N THR A 21 -4.77 -28.98 15.32
CA THR A 21 -3.32 -28.82 15.47
C THR A 21 -2.95 -27.73 16.49
N GLY A 22 -3.92 -26.98 17.02
CA GLY A 22 -3.70 -25.96 18.05
C GLY A 22 -3.10 -24.66 17.49
N ASP A 23 -3.12 -24.48 16.17
CA ASP A 23 -2.57 -23.29 15.51
C ASP A 23 -3.69 -22.26 15.37
N ALA A 24 -3.92 -21.55 16.48
CA ALA A 24 -5.08 -20.66 16.66
C ALA A 24 -5.10 -19.47 15.68
N LEU A 25 -4.00 -19.19 14.97
CA LEU A 25 -3.80 -18.04 14.07
C LEU A 25 -4.30 -18.23 12.63
N VAL A 26 -4.59 -19.47 12.24
CA VAL A 26 -4.98 -19.79 10.85
C VAL A 26 -6.37 -19.24 10.47
N PRO A 27 -7.39 -19.25 11.36
CA PRO A 27 -8.70 -18.67 11.05
C PRO A 27 -8.66 -17.15 10.83
N GLU A 28 -7.93 -16.38 11.63
CA GLU A 28 -7.87 -14.92 11.47
C GLU A 28 -7.14 -14.54 10.18
N LEU A 29 -6.07 -15.25 9.84
CA LEU A 29 -5.36 -15.06 8.57
C LEU A 29 -6.25 -15.33 7.36
N TYR A 30 -7.09 -16.36 7.44
CA TYR A 30 -8.04 -16.68 6.37
C TYR A 30 -9.10 -15.57 6.20
N GLN A 31 -9.67 -15.08 7.30
CA GLN A 31 -10.61 -13.96 7.26
C GLN A 31 -9.96 -12.71 6.65
N LEU A 32 -8.74 -12.39 7.07
CA LEU A 32 -7.96 -11.26 6.54
C LEU A 32 -7.72 -11.37 5.04
N LEU A 33 -7.42 -12.57 4.53
CA LEU A 33 -7.22 -12.81 3.09
C LEU A 33 -8.52 -12.63 2.29
N ILE A 34 -9.66 -13.09 2.81
CA ILE A 34 -10.98 -12.87 2.17
C ILE A 34 -11.31 -11.38 2.11
N GLU A 35 -11.14 -10.67 3.23
CA GLU A 35 -11.42 -9.23 3.31
C GLU A 35 -10.60 -8.47 2.25
N ARG A 36 -9.30 -8.78 2.16
CA ARG A 36 -8.38 -8.19 1.19
C ARG A 36 -8.78 -8.49 -0.25
N ASP A 37 -9.24 -9.70 -0.56
CA ASP A 37 -9.71 -10.04 -1.92
C ASP A 37 -10.99 -9.27 -2.28
N ARG A 38 -11.90 -9.08 -1.31
CA ARG A 38 -13.11 -8.26 -1.51
C ARG A 38 -12.76 -6.80 -1.77
N GLU A 39 -11.87 -6.21 -0.98
CA GLU A 39 -11.41 -4.82 -1.17
C GLU A 39 -10.78 -4.61 -2.56
N ARG A 40 -9.94 -5.55 -3.00
CA ARG A 40 -9.32 -5.52 -4.34
C ARG A 40 -10.34 -5.55 -5.47
N ARG A 41 -11.47 -6.24 -5.31
CA ARG A 41 -12.55 -6.27 -6.31
C ARG A 41 -13.30 -4.94 -6.38
N ILE A 42 -13.45 -4.25 -5.25
CA ILE A 42 -14.14 -2.96 -5.17
C ILE A 42 -13.27 -1.85 -5.76
N ALA A 43 -11.97 -1.87 -5.49
CA ALA A 43 -11.02 -0.85 -5.93
C ALA A 43 -9.80 -1.50 -6.60
N PRO A 44 -9.94 -1.96 -7.87
CA PRO A 44 -8.90 -2.73 -8.56
C PRO A 44 -7.62 -1.93 -8.83
N ASN A 45 -7.72 -0.61 -8.83
CA ASN A 45 -6.61 0.33 -9.01
C ASN A 45 -6.00 0.81 -7.68
N VAL A 46 -6.50 0.34 -6.53
CA VAL A 46 -5.97 0.69 -5.22
C VAL A 46 -5.16 -0.49 -4.67
N VAL A 47 -3.88 -0.23 -4.39
CA VAL A 47 -3.00 -1.20 -3.75
C VAL A 47 -2.58 -0.67 -2.37
N CYS A 48 -2.70 -1.51 -1.35
CA CYS A 48 -2.19 -1.16 -0.02
C CYS A 48 -0.68 -0.97 -0.08
N PHE A 49 -0.18 0.09 0.54
CA PHE A 49 1.24 0.34 0.67
C PHE A 49 1.91 -0.81 1.45
N PRO A 50 3.01 -1.40 0.95
CA PRO A 50 3.65 -2.55 1.56
C PRO A 50 4.54 -2.11 2.74
N PHE A 51 3.92 -1.67 3.83
CA PHE A 51 4.62 -1.08 4.99
C PHE A 51 5.71 -1.99 5.58
N TRP A 52 5.52 -3.31 5.52
CA TRP A 52 6.45 -4.32 6.02
C TRP A 52 7.68 -4.52 5.14
N ALA A 53 7.61 -4.14 3.86
CA ALA A 53 8.73 -4.15 2.92
C ALA A 53 9.32 -2.75 2.70
N ALA A 54 8.71 -1.71 3.31
CA ALA A 54 9.19 -0.35 3.24
C ALA A 54 10.23 -0.10 4.34
N ARG A 55 11.25 0.70 4.02
CA ARG A 55 12.21 1.18 5.03
C ARG A 55 11.52 2.03 6.09
N LEU A 56 12.05 2.04 7.31
CA LEU A 56 11.59 2.97 8.33
C LEU A 56 11.99 4.42 8.00
N PRO A 57 11.22 5.42 8.46
CA PRO A 57 11.62 6.81 8.32
C PRO A 57 12.99 7.05 8.94
N GLY A 58 13.91 7.66 8.18
CA GLY A 58 15.27 7.94 8.64
C GLY A 58 16.28 6.80 8.44
N GLU A 59 15.84 5.60 8.07
CA GLU A 59 16.73 4.50 7.75
C GLU A 59 17.43 4.73 6.40
N ALA A 60 18.74 4.49 6.31
CA ALA A 60 19.48 4.65 5.07
C ALA A 60 19.00 3.63 4.01
N SER A 61 18.97 4.04 2.74
CA SER A 61 18.63 3.12 1.64
C SER A 61 19.70 2.02 1.53
N SER A 62 19.28 0.76 1.44
CA SER A 62 20.19 -0.35 1.13
C SER A 62 20.64 -0.33 -0.33
N GLU A 63 19.79 0.18 -1.23
CA GLU A 63 20.14 0.36 -2.63
C GLU A 63 20.71 1.75 -2.88
N PRO A 64 21.71 1.87 -3.78
CA PRO A 64 22.25 3.16 -4.16
C PRO A 64 21.15 4.02 -4.76
N LEU A 65 21.13 5.29 -4.35
CA LEU A 65 20.21 6.26 -4.92
C LEU A 65 20.54 6.43 -6.42
N GLY A 66 19.51 6.42 -7.26
CA GLY A 66 19.68 6.76 -8.67
C GLY A 66 20.23 8.18 -8.83
N THR A 67 20.92 8.44 -9.94
CA THR A 67 21.60 9.74 -10.20
C THR A 67 20.69 10.96 -10.02
N ALA A 68 19.43 10.87 -10.45
CA ALA A 68 18.46 11.93 -10.28
C ALA A 68 18.15 12.26 -8.80
N THR A 69 18.19 11.25 -7.92
CA THR A 69 17.98 11.43 -6.48
C THR A 69 19.23 11.98 -5.80
N ASP A 70 20.41 11.51 -6.21
CA ASP A 70 21.70 12.00 -5.71
C ASP A 70 21.90 13.49 -6.05
N GLU A 71 21.48 13.90 -7.25
CA GLU A 71 21.50 15.30 -7.69
C GLU A 71 20.31 16.14 -7.19
N GLY A 72 19.41 15.56 -6.37
CA GLY A 72 18.22 16.23 -5.83
C GLY A 72 17.16 16.64 -6.88
N ARG A 73 17.25 16.10 -8.10
CA ARG A 73 16.32 16.38 -9.22
C ARG A 73 15.05 15.53 -9.17
N ASN A 74 14.92 14.63 -8.21
CA ASN A 74 13.74 13.81 -7.99
C ASN A 74 12.61 14.56 -7.23
N VAL A 75 12.85 15.79 -6.75
CA VAL A 75 11.88 16.60 -6.01
C VAL A 75 11.37 17.75 -6.89
N ILE A 76 10.07 17.74 -7.19
CA ILE A 76 9.41 18.86 -7.88
C ILE A 76 8.84 19.78 -6.81
N ALA A 77 9.31 21.02 -6.76
CA ALA A 77 8.76 22.04 -5.86
C ALA A 77 7.36 22.48 -6.33
N PHE A 78 6.46 22.73 -5.37
CA PHE A 78 5.18 23.37 -5.69
C PHE A 78 5.40 24.75 -6.29
N ALA A 79 4.65 25.07 -7.34
CA ALA A 79 4.66 26.42 -7.92
C ALA A 79 4.27 27.44 -6.85
N GLN A 80 5.07 28.49 -6.71
CA GLN A 80 4.75 29.59 -5.79
C GLN A 80 3.46 30.27 -6.27
N PRO A 81 2.49 30.53 -5.38
CA PRO A 81 1.30 31.27 -5.77
C PRO A 81 1.74 32.65 -6.28
N ALA A 82 1.21 33.05 -7.45
CA ALA A 82 1.46 34.38 -7.98
C ALA A 82 1.13 35.41 -6.89
N ARG A 83 2.12 36.24 -6.52
CA ARG A 83 1.91 37.36 -5.59
C ARG A 83 0.80 38.23 -6.16
N LYS A 84 -0.42 38.07 -5.66
CA LYS A 84 -1.48 39.05 -5.88
C LYS A 84 -1.02 40.30 -5.13
N THR A 85 -0.55 41.30 -5.87
CA THR A 85 -0.30 42.64 -5.37
C THR A 85 -1.62 43.11 -4.76
N ALA A 86 -1.77 43.02 -3.43
CA ALA A 86 -2.93 43.53 -2.76
C ALA A 86 -2.89 45.05 -2.88
N ASP A 87 -3.71 45.58 -3.79
CA ASP A 87 -3.84 47.02 -3.97
C ASP A 87 -4.26 47.63 -2.63
N ARG A 88 -3.36 48.40 -2.03
CA ARG A 88 -3.64 49.13 -0.78
C ARG A 88 -4.78 50.10 -1.08
N ARG A 89 -6.00 49.77 -0.64
CA ARG A 89 -7.12 50.72 -0.63
C ARG A 89 -6.69 51.96 0.16
N LYS A 90 -6.53 53.08 -0.54
CA LYS A 90 -6.37 54.39 0.11
C LYS A 90 -7.68 54.68 0.86
N LYS A 91 -7.56 54.93 2.17
CA LYS A 91 -8.67 55.48 2.96
C LYS A 91 -8.98 56.88 2.43
N VAL A 92 -10.26 57.11 2.12
CA VAL A 92 -10.87 58.43 1.94
C VAL A 92 -11.34 58.92 3.31
#